data_AF-A0A7V2V7U5-F1
#
_entry.id   AF-A0A7V2V7U5-F1
#
_cell.length_a   1.000
_cell.length_b   1.000
_cell.length_c   1.000
_cell.angle_alpha   90.00
_cell.angle_beta   90.00
_cell.angle_gamma   90.00
#
_symmetry.space_group_name_H-M   'P 1'
#
loop_
_entity.id
_entity.type
_entity.pdbx_description
1 polymer ?
#
loop_
_entity_poly.entity_id
_entity_poly.type
_entity_poly.pdbx_seq_one_letter_code
_entity_poly.pdbx_strand_id
1 'polypeptide(L)'
;TFGGMYIASKLMLLGNIHFGFSGASDVAAMPLLGLVLSVYGIITMPIENAYSRWRERLADQYALQTTKKGLAYASALKRLANQNLAEVEPEPWVEFLLYSHPPLGKRIKMALNSETQPSK
;
A
#
# COMPACT_ATOMS: atom_id res chain seq x y z
N THR A 1 7.81 -12.98 -4.70
CA THR A 1 9.25 -13.22 -4.41
C THR A 1 9.57 -14.70 -4.52
N PHE A 2 10.85 -15.10 -4.66
CA PHE A 2 11.22 -16.53 -4.69
C PHE A 2 10.75 -17.29 -3.44
N GLY A 3 10.88 -16.68 -2.26
CA GLY A 3 10.34 -17.25 -1.02
C GLY A 3 8.82 -17.38 -1.04
N GLY A 4 8.10 -16.37 -1.55
CA GLY A 4 6.65 -16.43 -1.72
C GLY A 4 6.20 -17.54 -2.66
N MET A 5 6.89 -17.72 -3.79
CA MET A 5 6.64 -18.82 -4.73
C MET A 5 6.90 -20.19 -4.10
N TYR A 6 7.96 -20.31 -3.28
CA TYR A 6 8.24 -21.54 -2.55
C TYR A 6 7.13 -21.87 -1.53
N ILE A 7 6.68 -20.88 -0.76
CA ILE A 7 5.58 -21.06 0.19
C ILE A 7 4.28 -21.42 -0.55
N ALA A 8 3.95 -20.71 -1.62
CA ALA A 8 2.78 -21.01 -2.45
C ALA A 8 2.85 -22.45 -3.01
N SER A 9 4.02 -22.89 -3.48
CA SER A 9 4.23 -24.27 -3.95
C SER A 9 3.97 -25.30 -2.85
N LYS A 10 4.43 -25.05 -1.61
CA LYS A 10 4.17 -25.94 -0.47
C LYS A 10 2.68 -25.98 -0.09
N LEU A 11 2.02 -24.83 -0.09
CA LEU A 11 0.57 -24.75 0.18
C LEU A 11 -0.24 -25.47 -0.89
N MET A 12 0.16 -25.35 -2.17
CA MET A 12 -0.46 -26.10 -3.28
C MET A 12 -0.28 -27.61 -3.10
N LEU A 13 0.91 -28.08 -2.73
CA LEU A 13 1.14 -29.50 -2.47
C LEU A 13 0.24 -30.02 -1.34
N LEU A 14 0.19 -29.30 -0.23
CA LEU A 14 -0.66 -29.64 0.92
C LEU A 14 -2.15 -29.67 0.53
N GLY A 15 -2.62 -28.64 -0.17
CA GLY A 15 -4.01 -28.56 -0.61
C GLY A 15 -4.37 -29.64 -1.63
N ASN A 16 -3.48 -29.96 -2.58
CA ASN A 16 -3.70 -31.04 -3.53
C ASN A 16 -3.87 -32.39 -2.84
N ILE A 17 -3.05 -32.70 -1.83
CA ILE A 17 -3.19 -33.93 -1.03
C ILE A 17 -4.53 -33.92 -0.26
N HIS A 18 -4.90 -32.78 0.32
CA HIS A 18 -6.11 -32.67 1.13
C HIS A 18 -7.40 -32.79 0.31
N PHE A 19 -7.44 -32.20 -0.88
CA PHE A 19 -8.61 -32.19 -1.76
C PHE A 19 -8.59 -33.30 -2.83
N GLY A 20 -7.51 -34.09 -2.91
CA GLY A 20 -7.38 -35.20 -3.85
C GLY A 20 -7.13 -34.79 -5.30
N PHE A 21 -6.50 -33.63 -5.53
CA PHE A 21 -6.15 -33.18 -6.88
C PHE A 21 -4.91 -33.89 -7.43
N SER A 22 -4.89 -34.08 -8.75
CA SER A 22 -3.86 -34.88 -9.44
C SER A 22 -2.51 -34.18 -9.56
N GLY A 23 -2.43 -32.89 -9.20
CA GLY A 23 -1.20 -32.10 -9.23
C GLY A 23 -1.39 -30.72 -9.87
N ALA A 24 -0.29 -30.07 -10.21
CA ALA A 24 -0.29 -28.69 -10.72
C ALA A 24 -0.92 -28.54 -12.12
N SER A 25 -0.98 -29.62 -12.90
CA SER A 25 -1.63 -29.65 -14.23
C SER A 25 -3.14 -29.91 -14.16
N ASP A 26 -3.68 -30.17 -12.97
CA ASP A 26 -5.10 -30.44 -12.77
C ASP A 26 -5.88 -29.12 -12.77
N VAL A 27 -6.76 -28.94 -13.76
CA VAL A 27 -7.58 -27.73 -13.86
C VAL A 27 -8.51 -27.58 -12.66
N ALA A 28 -8.91 -28.69 -12.01
CA ALA A 28 -9.72 -28.65 -10.79
C ALA A 28 -8.99 -27.99 -9.61
N ALA A 29 -7.65 -27.89 -9.63
CA ALA A 29 -6.85 -27.21 -8.62
C ALA A 29 -6.78 -25.68 -8.80
N MET A 30 -7.34 -25.11 -9.87
CA MET A 30 -7.31 -23.66 -10.13
C MET A 30 -7.95 -22.81 -9.02
N PRO A 31 -9.10 -23.17 -8.41
CA PRO A 31 -9.65 -22.43 -7.27
C PRO A 31 -8.70 -22.43 -6.05
N LEU A 32 -8.02 -23.55 -5.79
CA LEU A 32 -7.02 -23.65 -4.72
C LEU A 32 -5.84 -22.71 -4.99
N LEU A 33 -5.36 -22.65 -6.24
CA LEU A 33 -4.33 -21.69 -6.64
C LEU A 33 -4.77 -20.25 -6.40
N GLY A 34 -6.00 -19.90 -6.80
CA GLY A 34 -6.58 -18.59 -6.55
C GLY A 34 -6.62 -18.23 -5.07
N LEU A 35 -7.02 -19.18 -4.21
CA LEU A 35 -7.04 -19.00 -2.76
C LEU A 35 -5.62 -18.79 -2.19
N VAL A 36 -4.66 -19.62 -2.57
CA VAL A 36 -3.26 -19.50 -2.11
C VAL A 36 -2.66 -18.15 -2.50
N LEU A 37 -2.87 -17.71 -3.75
CA LEU A 37 -2.40 -16.41 -4.22
C LEU A 37 -3.10 -15.24 -3.52
N SER A 38 -4.39 -15.37 -3.22
CA SER A 38 -5.15 -14.35 -2.48
C SER A 38 -4.64 -14.18 -1.06
N VAL A 39 -4.43 -15.29 -0.34
CA VAL A 39 -3.86 -15.28 1.02
C VAL A 39 -2.45 -14.70 0.99
N TYR A 40 -1.62 -15.12 0.03
CA TYR A 40 -0.30 -14.55 -0.17
C TYR A 40 -0.36 -13.04 -0.35
N GLY A 41 -1.24 -12.55 -1.24
CA GLY A 41 -1.43 -11.13 -1.50
C GLY A 41 -1.85 -10.33 -0.25
N ILE A 42 -2.82 -10.83 0.52
CA ILE A 42 -3.27 -10.16 1.77
C ILE A 42 -2.12 -10.05 2.78
N ILE A 43 -1.26 -11.06 2.87
CA ILE A 43 -0.13 -11.07 3.81
C ILE A 43 0.98 -10.11 3.35
N THR A 44 1.27 -10.06 2.05
CA THR A 44 2.35 -9.19 1.52
C THR A 44 1.93 -7.73 1.39
N MET A 45 0.63 -7.47 1.22
CA MET A 45 0.08 -6.13 0.98
C MET A 45 0.49 -5.09 2.04
N PRO A 46 0.41 -5.33 3.37
CA PRO A 46 0.88 -4.35 4.37
C PRO A 46 2.36 -3.97 4.21
N ILE A 47 3.20 -4.91 3.79
CA ILE A 47 4.65 -4.70 3.63
C ILE A 47 4.91 -3.80 2.42
N GLU A 48 4.28 -4.13 1.29
CA GLU A 48 4.39 -3.35 0.05
C GLU A 48 3.81 -1.94 0.25
N ASN A 49 2.65 -1.84 0.89
CA ASN A 49 2.01 -0.56 1.20
C ASN A 49 2.85 0.26 2.17
N ALA A 50 3.48 -0.34 3.20
CA ALA A 50 4.37 0.37 4.11
C ALA A 50 5.61 0.94 3.38
N TYR A 51 6.22 0.15 2.49
CA TYR A 51 7.35 0.60 1.68
C TYR A 51 6.95 1.73 0.72
N SER A 52 5.78 1.62 0.09
CA SER A 52 5.22 2.66 -0.76
C SER A 52 4.99 3.96 0.01
N ARG A 53 4.34 3.88 1.19
CA ARG A 53 4.13 5.04 2.07
C ARG A 53 5.44 5.69 2.53
N TRP A 54 6.49 4.90 2.78
CA TRP A 54 7.80 5.43 3.14
C TRP A 54 8.41 6.25 2.00
N ARG A 55 8.39 5.75 0.76
CA ARG A 55 8.90 6.48 -0.41
C ARG A 55 8.12 7.77 -0.68
N GLU A 56 6.80 7.74 -0.59
CA GLU A 56 5.95 8.93 -0.74
C GLU A 56 6.29 10.01 0.29
N ARG A 57 6.52 9.64 1.56
CA ARG A 57 6.94 10.61 2.59
C ARG A 57 8.28 11.27 2.25
N LEU A 58 9.23 10.51 1.71
CA LEU A 58 10.52 11.07 1.28
C LEU A 58 10.35 12.01 0.08
N ALA A 59 9.52 11.63 -0.88
CA ALA A 59 9.22 12.47 -2.05
C ALA A 59 8.55 13.79 -1.65
N ASP A 60 7.59 13.75 -0.73
CA ASP A 60 6.92 14.94 -0.23
C ASP A 60 7.86 15.86 0.56
N GLN A 61 8.70 15.28 1.43
CA GLN A 61 9.71 16.05 2.16
C GLN A 61 10.67 16.74 1.19
N TYR A 62 11.15 16.02 0.19
CA TYR A 62 12.01 16.59 -0.85
C TYR A 62 11.30 17.72 -1.59
N ALA A 63 10.06 17.53 -2.06
CA ALA A 63 9.29 18.56 -2.75
C ALA A 63 9.10 19.82 -1.90
N LEU A 64 8.75 19.67 -0.62
CA LEU A 64 8.59 20.79 0.31
C LEU A 64 9.92 21.51 0.57
N GLN A 65 11.01 20.76 0.75
CA GLN A 65 12.35 21.33 0.97
C GLN A 65 12.88 22.09 -0.24
N THR A 66 12.65 21.57 -1.44
CA THR A 66 13.14 22.18 -2.69
C THR A 66 12.29 23.39 -3.11
N THR A 67 10.96 23.28 -2.99
CA THR A 67 10.07 24.35 -3.49
C THR A 67 9.82 25.45 -2.48
N LYS A 68 9.91 25.15 -1.18
CA LYS A 68 9.54 26.05 -0.06
C LYS A 68 8.11 26.61 -0.16
N LYS A 69 7.18 25.84 -0.74
CA LYS A 69 5.78 26.27 -1.00
C LYS A 69 4.77 25.35 -0.30
N GLY A 70 4.77 25.32 1.03
CA GLY A 70 3.89 24.47 1.84
C GLY A 70 2.40 24.72 1.58
N LEU A 71 1.97 25.98 1.52
CA LEU A 71 0.59 26.41 1.32
C LEU A 71 0.09 26.03 -0.08
N ALA A 72 0.93 26.23 -1.10
CA ALA A 72 0.58 25.83 -2.47
C ALA A 72 0.45 24.31 -2.58
N TYR A 73 1.37 23.56 -1.96
CA TYR A 73 1.32 22.11 -1.89
C TYR A 73 0.05 21.61 -1.16
N ALA A 74 -0.26 22.16 0.02
CA ALA A 74 -1.47 21.83 0.77
C ALA A 74 -2.75 22.15 0.00
N SER A 75 -2.78 23.30 -0.69
CA SER A 75 -3.91 23.71 -1.55
C SER A 75 -4.11 22.75 -2.71
N ALA A 76 -3.02 22.33 -3.37
CA ALA A 76 -3.07 21.36 -4.45
C ALA A 76 -3.62 20.01 -3.98
N LEU A 77 -3.17 19.49 -2.83
CA LEU A 77 -3.69 18.25 -2.26
C LEU A 77 -5.16 18.35 -1.87
N LYS A 78 -5.60 19.48 -1.28
CA LYS A 78 -7.03 19.70 -0.96
C LYS A 78 -7.88 19.70 -2.22
N ARG A 79 -7.41 20.35 -3.30
CA ARG A 79 -8.12 20.36 -4.58
C ARG A 79 -8.23 18.95 -5.16
N LEU A 80 -7.14 18.16 -5.13
CA LEU A 80 -7.16 16.76 -5.56
C LEU A 80 -8.09 15.89 -4.70
N ALA A 81 -8.11 16.11 -3.38
CA ALA A 81 -9.02 15.41 -2.48
C ALA A 81 -10.48 15.65 -2.87
N ASN A 82 -10.84 16.92 -3.04
CA ASN A 82 -12.20 17.32 -3.40
C ASN A 82 -12.61 16.81 -4.79
N GLN A 83 -11.70 16.85 -5.77
CA GLN A 83 -11.98 16.38 -7.13
C GLN A 83 -12.20 14.86 -7.20
N ASN A 84 -11.51 14.10 -6.36
CA ASN A 84 -11.61 12.63 -6.34
C ASN A 84 -12.53 12.10 -5.23
N LEU A 85 -13.20 12.98 -4.47
CA LEU A 85 -14.00 12.61 -3.29
C LEU A 85 -13.21 11.70 -2.33
N ALA A 86 -11.91 12.01 -2.18
CA ALA A 86 -10.99 11.16 -1.44
C ALA A 86 -11.22 11.29 0.07
N GLU A 87 -11.21 10.15 0.77
CA GLU A 87 -11.18 10.11 2.23
C GLU A 87 -9.85 10.70 2.75
N VAL A 88 -9.96 11.71 3.61
CA VAL A 88 -8.82 12.50 4.12
C VAL A 88 -8.26 11.87 5.40
N GLU A 89 -9.14 11.28 6.21
CA GLU A 89 -8.82 10.74 7.54
C GLU A 89 -9.35 9.29 7.67
N PRO A 90 -8.80 8.34 6.90
CA PRO A 90 -9.18 6.94 7.01
C PRO A 90 -8.78 6.37 8.38
N GLU A 91 -9.55 5.38 8.84
CA GLU A 91 -9.23 4.63 10.05
C GLU A 91 -7.83 3.98 9.97
N PRO A 92 -7.06 3.92 11.08
CA PRO A 92 -5.67 3.47 11.06
C PRO A 92 -5.45 2.06 10.49
N TRP A 93 -6.41 1.14 10.70
CA TRP A 93 -6.33 -0.22 10.16
C TRP A 93 -6.54 -0.27 8.64
N VAL A 94 -7.40 0.61 8.12
CA VAL A 94 -7.62 0.78 6.67
C VAL A 94 -6.37 1.35 6.04
N GLU A 95 -5.77 2.37 6.66
CA GLU A 95 -4.49 2.92 6.20
C GLU A 95 -3.41 1.83 6.21
N PHE A 96 -3.29 1.08 7.31
CA PHE A 96 -2.26 0.06 7.46
C PHE A 96 -2.33 -0.99 6.36
N LEU A 97 -3.53 -1.57 6.15
CA LEU A 97 -3.73 -2.70 5.25
C LEU A 97 -3.86 -2.26 3.79
N LEU A 98 -4.70 -1.27 3.49
CA LEU A 98 -5.18 -1.00 2.12
C LEU A 98 -4.50 0.22 1.45
N TYR A 99 -4.03 1.20 2.22
CA TYR A 99 -3.50 2.43 1.62
C TYR A 99 -2.04 2.26 1.19
N SER A 100 -1.79 2.34 -0.11
CA SER A 100 -0.45 2.39 -0.69
C SER A 100 0.26 3.73 -0.48
N HIS A 101 -0.46 4.78 -0.07
CA HIS A 101 0.06 6.14 0.11
C HIS A 101 -0.37 6.72 1.47
N PRO A 102 0.39 7.64 2.07
CA PRO A 102 -0.02 8.28 3.32
C PRO A 102 -1.33 9.04 3.11
N PRO A 103 -2.27 9.03 4.08
CA PRO A 103 -3.50 9.80 3.99
C PRO A 103 -3.27 11.28 3.69
N LEU A 104 -4.17 11.86 2.90
CA LEU A 104 -4.06 13.27 2.48
C LEU A 104 -3.98 14.20 3.69
N GLY A 105 -4.72 13.92 4.77
CA GLY A 105 -4.64 14.71 6.01
C GLY A 105 -3.22 14.77 6.59
N LYS A 106 -2.49 13.65 6.60
CA LYS A 106 -1.10 13.60 7.09
C LYS A 106 -0.16 14.41 6.19
N ARG A 107 -0.33 14.33 4.87
CA ARG A 107 0.49 15.07 3.89
C ARG A 107 0.24 16.58 3.96
N ILE A 108 -1.03 16.99 4.06
CA ILE A 108 -1.43 18.40 4.23
C ILE A 108 -0.86 18.95 5.53
N LYS A 109 -0.99 18.22 6.65
CA LYS A 109 -0.43 18.64 7.95
C LYS A 109 1.08 18.81 7.89
N MET A 110 1.78 17.90 7.22
CA MET A 110 3.23 18.01 7.02
C MET A 110 3.61 19.26 6.21
N ALA A 111 2.86 19.57 5.14
CA ALA A 111 3.09 20.75 4.33
C ALA A 111 2.88 22.05 5.10
N LEU A 112 1.79 22.17 5.88
CA LEU A 112 1.52 23.34 6.71
C LEU A 112 2.59 23.54 7.79
N ASN A 113 3.06 22.46 8.41
CA ASN A 113 4.13 22.52 9.41
C ASN A 113 5.47 22.98 8.82
N SER A 114 5.76 22.63 7.56
CA SER A 114 7.02 23.02 6.89
C SER A 114 7.14 24.53 6.67
N GLU A 115 6.02 25.26 6.69
CA GLU A 115 5.98 26.71 6.49
C GLU A 115 6.09 27.49 7.80
N THR A 116 5.65 26.89 8.90
CA THR A 116 5.81 27.45 10.26
C THR A 116 7.23 27.34 10.80
N GLN A 117 8.12 26.56 10.18
CA GLN A 117 9.53 26.50 10.57
C GLN A 117 10.33 27.55 9.80
N PRO A 118 10.96 28.54 10.47
CA PRO A 118 11.82 29.50 9.79
C PRO A 118 12.98 28.74 9.12
N SER A 119 13.29 29.08 7.87
CA SER A 119 14.41 28.45 7.17
C SER A 119 15.69 28.69 7.96
N LYS A 120 16.36 27.62 8.38
CA LYS A 120 17.73 27.71 8.92
C LYS A 120 18.69 28.22 7.86
#